data_AF-A0A9P7VN70-F1
#
_entry.id   AF-A0A9P7VN70-F1
#
_cell.length_a   1.000
_cell.length_b   1.000
_cell.length_c   1.000
_cell.angle_alpha   90.00
_cell.angle_beta   90.00
_cell.angle_gamma   90.00
#
_symmetry.space_group_name_H-M   'P 1'
#
loop_
_entity.id
_entity.type
_entity.pdbx_description
1 polymer ?
#
loop_
_entity_poly.entity_id
_entity_poly.type
_entity_poly.pdbx_seq_one_letter_code
_entity_poly.pdbx_strand_id
1 'polypeptide(L)'
;NSTKVTLHPAHHDVLAVHCPRLPASIQASPPAPEIPVHPFCLPDPGTYAFLSQYLYTHRQDLLLAPLLPPGSLHSNPFPTTAHLSSSPKLPASTHAQLLALAESLAKDFTQHKLLGGLSTVHGLWKNVIALGVDDDGLWEVIHTAWGVYLTAAG
;
A
#
# COMPACT_ATOMS: atom_id res chain seq x y z
N ASN A 1 5.50 -6.08 -29.43
CA ASN A 1 5.68 -5.86 -27.97
C ASN A 1 4.30 -5.81 -27.34
N SER A 2 3.91 -6.83 -26.57
CA SER A 2 2.59 -6.86 -25.90
C SER A 2 2.74 -6.25 -24.51
N THR A 3 2.09 -5.13 -24.24
CA THR A 3 2.02 -4.52 -22.90
C THR A 3 1.12 -5.38 -22.01
N LYS A 4 1.65 -5.85 -20.86
CA LYS A 4 0.85 -6.58 -19.87
C LYS A 4 -0.20 -5.63 -19.28
N VAL A 5 -1.48 -5.89 -19.57
CA VAL A 5 -2.62 -5.16 -19.01
C VAL A 5 -3.22 -5.98 -17.88
N THR A 6 -3.50 -5.33 -16.74
CA THR A 6 -4.20 -5.95 -15.61
C THR A 6 -5.53 -5.22 -15.41
N LEU A 7 -6.62 -5.99 -15.31
CA LEU A 7 -7.95 -5.44 -15.05
C LEU A 7 -8.23 -5.48 -13.54
N HIS A 8 -8.64 -4.35 -12.97
CA HIS A 8 -9.02 -4.23 -11.57
C HIS A 8 -10.48 -3.79 -11.46
N PRO A 9 -11.38 -4.61 -10.89
CA PRO A 9 -12.74 -4.17 -10.62
C PRO A 9 -12.72 -3.12 -9.50
N ALA A 10 -13.51 -2.06 -9.66
CA ALA A 10 -13.64 -1.02 -8.65
C ALA A 10 -15.03 -0.36 -8.70
N HIS A 11 -15.51 0.07 -7.54
CA HIS A 11 -16.63 0.97 -7.38
C HIS A 11 -16.13 2.39 -7.63
N HIS A 12 -16.83 3.09 -8.53
CA HIS A 12 -16.53 4.47 -8.85
C HIS A 12 -16.49 5.36 -7.60
N ASP A 13 -17.45 5.18 -6.69
CA ASP A 13 -17.58 5.99 -5.48
C ASP A 13 -16.37 5.86 -4.55
N VAL A 14 -15.82 4.64 -4.39
CA VAL A 14 -14.62 4.42 -3.58
C VAL A 14 -13.42 5.16 -4.19
N LEU A 15 -13.26 5.08 -5.51
CA LEU A 15 -12.20 5.81 -6.20
C LEU A 15 -12.43 7.33 -6.06
N ALA A 16 -13.64 7.83 -6.28
CA ALA A 16 -13.97 9.25 -6.22
C ALA A 16 -13.75 9.85 -4.82
N VAL A 17 -14.06 9.11 -3.76
CA VAL A 17 -13.88 9.55 -2.37
C VAL A 17 -12.41 9.59 -1.97
N HIS A 18 -11.62 8.57 -2.35
CA HIS A 18 -10.26 8.44 -1.83
C HIS A 18 -9.15 8.94 -2.77
N CYS A 19 -9.44 9.14 -4.06
CA CYS A 19 -8.46 9.50 -5.07
C CYS A 19 -8.82 10.83 -5.75
N PRO A 20 -8.50 11.99 -5.15
CA PRO A 20 -8.88 13.30 -5.67
C PRO A 20 -8.21 13.66 -7.00
N ARG A 21 -7.11 12.99 -7.37
CA ARG A 21 -6.39 13.22 -8.65
C ARG A 21 -6.76 12.21 -9.74
N LEU A 22 -7.93 11.58 -9.65
CA LEU A 22 -8.42 10.73 -10.73
C LEU A 22 -8.57 11.51 -12.04
N PRO A 23 -8.28 10.88 -13.19
CA PRO A 23 -8.61 11.45 -14.49
C PRO A 23 -10.09 11.82 -14.59
N ALA A 24 -10.38 12.99 -15.16
CA ALA A 24 -11.75 13.47 -15.35
C ALA A 24 -12.64 12.49 -16.15
N SER A 25 -12.05 11.70 -17.05
CA SER A 25 -12.74 10.65 -17.82
C SER A 25 -13.28 9.52 -16.96
N ILE A 26 -12.67 9.26 -15.80
CA ILE A 26 -13.15 8.28 -14.82
C ILE A 26 -14.20 8.94 -13.93
N GLN A 27 -13.99 10.21 -13.55
CA GLN A 27 -14.89 10.99 -12.67
C GLN A 27 -16.28 11.24 -13.28
N ALA A 28 -16.37 11.43 -14.60
CA ALA A 28 -17.61 11.83 -15.27
C ALA A 28 -18.50 10.64 -15.72
N SER A 29 -18.28 9.43 -15.22
CA SER A 29 -18.91 8.21 -15.78
C SER A 29 -20.44 8.24 -15.65
N PRO A 30 -21.21 8.36 -16.76
CA PRO A 30 -22.65 8.35 -16.70
C PRO A 30 -23.18 6.93 -16.45
N PRO A 31 -24.42 6.78 -15.94
CA PRO A 31 -25.05 5.47 -15.84
C PRO A 31 -25.16 4.85 -17.25
N ALA A 32 -24.41 3.78 -17.47
CA ALA A 32 -24.38 3.02 -18.71
C ALA A 32 -24.95 1.61 -18.50
N PRO A 33 -25.56 0.99 -19.52
CA PRO A 33 -26.03 -0.39 -19.46
C PRO A 33 -24.87 -1.42 -19.37
N GLU A 34 -23.63 -0.99 -19.63
CA GLU A 34 -22.42 -1.82 -19.61
C GLU A 34 -21.44 -1.31 -18.56
N ILE A 35 -20.60 -2.20 -18.02
CA ILE A 35 -19.56 -1.84 -17.05
C ILE A 35 -18.43 -1.09 -17.80
N PRO A 36 -18.17 0.19 -17.48
CA PRO A 36 -17.16 0.97 -18.19
C PRO A 36 -15.76 0.47 -17.86
N VAL A 37 -14.90 0.39 -18.89
CA VAL A 37 -13.48 0.07 -18.74
C VAL A 37 -12.67 1.31 -19.04
N HIS A 38 -11.94 1.80 -18.04
CA HIS A 38 -11.11 2.98 -18.17
C HIS A 38 -9.62 2.58 -18.23
N PRO A 39 -8.87 2.99 -19.27
CA PRO A 39 -7.42 2.85 -19.26
C PRO A 39 -6.84 3.77 -18.20
N PHE A 40 -5.99 3.21 -17.33
CA PHE A 40 -5.45 3.94 -16.20
C PHE A 40 -3.95 3.66 -16.06
N CYS A 41 -3.14 4.71 -16.21
CA CYS A 41 -1.68 4.62 -16.11
C CYS A 41 -1.24 4.97 -14.69
N LEU A 42 -0.65 4.00 -14.01
CA LEU A 42 -0.07 4.18 -12.68
C LEU A 42 1.46 4.15 -12.73
N PRO A 43 2.14 4.93 -11.87
CA PRO A 43 3.61 4.89 -11.76
C PRO A 43 4.19 3.52 -11.40
N ASP A 44 3.42 2.67 -10.72
CA ASP A 44 3.77 1.31 -10.37
C ASP A 44 2.54 0.39 -10.40
N PRO A 45 2.16 -0.17 -11.57
CA PRO A 45 0.94 -0.98 -11.65
C PRO A 45 0.96 -2.24 -10.76
N GLY A 46 2.15 -2.75 -10.42
CA GLY A 46 2.32 -3.97 -9.61
C GLY A 46 1.81 -3.83 -8.18
N THR A 47 1.92 -2.63 -7.59
CA THR A 47 1.50 -2.35 -6.21
C THR A 47 0.06 -1.84 -6.09
N TYR A 48 -0.65 -1.62 -7.21
CA TYR A 48 -2.01 -1.09 -7.16
C TYR A 48 -2.99 -2.03 -6.46
N ALA A 49 -2.79 -3.35 -6.54
CA ALA A 49 -3.64 -4.32 -5.84
C ALA A 49 -3.63 -4.12 -4.31
N PHE A 50 -2.50 -3.72 -3.74
CA PHE A 50 -2.38 -3.46 -2.30
C PHE A 50 -3.11 -2.18 -1.93
N LEU A 51 -2.92 -1.13 -2.74
CA LEU A 51 -3.61 0.14 -2.57
C LEU A 51 -5.12 -0.04 -2.67
N SER A 52 -5.60 -0.70 -3.72
CA SER A 52 -7.04 -0.89 -3.93
C SER A 52 -7.65 -1.66 -2.76
N GLN A 53 -7.03 -2.73 -2.28
CA GLN A 53 -7.51 -3.46 -1.10
C GLN A 53 -7.58 -2.56 0.14
N TYR A 54 -6.59 -1.70 0.37
CA TYR A 54 -6.64 -0.76 1.48
C TYR A 54 -7.78 0.24 1.33
N LEU A 55 -8.01 0.81 0.14
CA LEU A 55 -9.10 1.79 -0.09
C LEU A 55 -10.50 1.24 0.25
N TYR A 56 -10.71 -0.08 0.20
CA TYR A 56 -11.97 -0.69 0.63
C TYR A 56 -12.04 -1.03 2.12
N THR A 57 -10.90 -1.39 2.70
CA THR A 57 -10.88 -2.03 4.03
C THR A 57 -10.39 -1.10 5.11
N HIS A 58 -9.61 -0.08 4.76
CA HIS A 58 -8.80 0.75 5.64
C HIS A 58 -7.98 -0.08 6.66
N ARG A 59 -7.67 -1.33 6.32
CA ARG A 59 -6.97 -2.25 7.22
C ARG A 59 -5.46 -2.17 7.01
N GLN A 60 -4.80 -1.56 7.98
CA GLN A 60 -3.35 -1.37 7.97
C GLN A 60 -2.60 -2.70 8.02
N ASP A 61 -3.11 -3.68 8.75
CA ASP A 61 -2.50 -4.99 8.88
C ASP A 61 -2.45 -5.76 7.55
N LEU A 62 -3.51 -5.64 6.74
CA LEU A 62 -3.59 -6.22 5.41
C LEU A 62 -2.70 -5.50 4.39
N LEU A 63 -2.48 -4.19 4.54
CA LEU A 63 -1.59 -3.42 3.68
C LEU A 63 -0.11 -3.69 4.01
N LEU A 64 0.24 -3.85 5.29
CA LEU A 64 1.63 -4.11 5.70
C LEU A 64 2.12 -5.49 5.25
N ALA A 65 1.27 -6.53 5.38
CA ALA A 65 1.65 -7.91 5.10
C ALA A 65 2.30 -8.15 3.72
N PRO A 66 1.74 -7.67 2.58
CA PRO A 66 2.34 -7.86 1.26
C PRO A 66 3.56 -6.96 0.99
N LEU A 67 3.79 -5.93 1.82
CA LEU A 67 4.97 -5.06 1.68
C LEU A 67 6.23 -5.68 2.29
N LEU A 68 6.09 -6.76 3.06
CA LEU A 68 7.20 -7.45 3.72
C LEU A 68 7.40 -8.85 3.12
N PRO A 69 8.60 -9.47 3.29
CA PRO A 69 8.82 -10.82 2.80
C PRO A 69 7.84 -11.82 3.44
N PRO A 70 7.27 -12.77 2.68
CA PRO A 70 6.35 -13.77 3.24
C PRO A 70 6.97 -14.50 4.42
N GLY A 71 6.22 -14.62 5.52
CA GLY A 71 6.67 -15.29 6.75
C GLY A 71 7.60 -14.49 7.65
N SER A 72 7.97 -13.25 7.29
CA SER A 72 8.82 -12.40 8.14
C SER A 72 8.07 -11.80 9.35
N LEU A 73 6.77 -11.57 9.20
CA LEU A 73 5.92 -11.07 10.29
C LEU A 73 5.48 -12.21 11.21
N HIS A 74 6.07 -12.26 12.40
CA HIS A 74 5.61 -13.14 13.49
C HIS A 74 4.34 -12.60 14.16
N SER A 75 4.25 -11.28 14.29
CA SER A 75 3.08 -10.55 14.82
C SER A 75 2.90 -9.26 14.03
N ASN A 76 1.66 -8.94 13.64
CA ASN A 76 1.40 -7.70 12.93
C ASN A 76 1.27 -6.56 13.96
N PRO A 77 2.04 -5.47 13.80
CA PRO A 77 1.96 -4.32 14.71
C PRO A 77 0.64 -3.56 14.64
N PHE A 78 -0.12 -3.72 13.55
CA PHE A 78 -1.39 -3.03 13.31
C PHE A 78 -2.60 -3.89 13.72
N PRO A 79 -3.68 -3.28 14.22
CA PRO A 79 -4.90 -3.99 14.55
C PRO A 79 -5.61 -4.51 13.29
N THR A 80 -6.43 -5.54 13.46
CA THR A 80 -7.26 -6.14 12.39
C THR A 80 -8.53 -5.35 12.08
N THR A 81 -8.70 -4.18 12.71
CA THR A 81 -9.83 -3.28 12.51
C THR A 81 -9.51 -2.21 11.47
N ALA A 82 -10.53 -1.67 10.81
CA ALA A 82 -10.36 -0.51 9.92
C ALA A 82 -9.78 0.69 10.69
N HIS A 83 -8.83 1.39 10.08
CA HIS A 83 -8.27 2.62 10.59
C HIS A 83 -9.26 3.77 10.43
N LEU A 84 -9.43 4.57 11.47
CA LEU A 84 -10.27 5.75 11.52
C LEU A 84 -9.41 6.93 11.96
N SER A 85 -9.85 8.17 11.71
CA SER A 85 -9.12 9.36 12.18
C SER A 85 -8.99 9.44 13.71
N SER A 86 -9.82 8.71 14.45
CA SER A 86 -9.75 8.58 15.91
C SER A 86 -8.91 7.39 16.39
N SER A 87 -8.38 6.58 15.48
CA SER A 87 -7.55 5.44 15.84
C SER A 87 -6.29 5.91 16.57
N PRO A 88 -5.88 5.21 17.64
CA PRO A 88 -4.63 5.53 18.31
C PRO A 88 -3.45 5.23 17.38
N LYS A 89 -2.45 6.10 17.39
CA LYS A 89 -1.16 5.85 16.72
C LYS A 89 -0.51 4.59 17.29
N LEU A 90 0.40 4.00 16.52
CA LEU A 90 1.17 2.85 16.96
C LEU A 90 1.81 3.08 18.35
N PRO A 91 1.62 2.15 19.31
CA PRO A 91 2.19 2.31 20.63
C PRO A 91 3.72 2.24 20.58
N ALA A 92 4.40 2.97 21.47
CA ALA A 92 5.86 3.02 21.51
C ALA A 92 6.51 1.64 21.71
N SER A 93 5.82 0.70 22.36
CA SER A 93 6.25 -0.70 22.52
C SER A 93 6.45 -1.43 21.20
N THR A 94 5.77 -0.99 20.13
CA THR A 94 5.89 -1.57 18.80
C THR A 94 7.25 -1.30 18.17
N HIS A 95 7.93 -0.23 18.57
CA HIS A 95 9.26 0.11 18.05
C HIS A 95 10.27 -1.02 18.24
N ALA A 96 10.29 -1.65 19.43
CA ALA A 96 11.16 -2.78 19.70
C ALA A 96 10.86 -3.99 18.78
N GLN A 97 9.59 -4.22 18.44
CA GLN A 97 9.18 -5.29 17.54
C GLN A 97 9.63 -5.02 16.09
N LEU A 98 9.52 -3.77 15.64
CA LEU A 98 9.96 -3.35 14.30
C LEU A 98 11.48 -3.43 14.15
N LEU A 99 12.23 -3.09 15.21
CA LEU A 99 13.69 -3.28 15.23
C LEU A 99 14.08 -4.75 15.15
N ALA A 100 13.45 -5.61 15.96
CA ALA A 100 13.70 -7.05 15.91
C ALA A 100 13.38 -7.65 14.53
N LEU A 101 12.30 -7.17 13.90
CA LEU A 101 11.97 -7.51 12.51
C LEU A 101 13.09 -7.07 11.56
N ALA A 102 13.52 -5.81 11.60
CA ALA A 102 14.59 -5.31 10.75
C ALA A 102 15.89 -6.11 10.91
N GLU A 103 16.28 -6.44 12.14
CA GLU A 103 17.44 -7.29 12.43
C GLU A 103 17.31 -8.70 11.83
N SER A 104 16.12 -9.30 11.91
CA SER A 104 15.85 -10.61 11.28
C SER A 104 15.98 -10.53 9.75
N LEU A 105 15.42 -9.47 9.14
CA LEU A 105 15.51 -9.26 7.70
C LEU A 105 16.96 -9.06 7.24
N ALA A 106 17.76 -8.32 8.01
CA ALA A 106 19.18 -8.09 7.73
C ALA A 106 20.01 -9.38 7.78
N LYS A 107 19.64 -10.32 8.66
CA LYS A 107 20.30 -11.63 8.78
C LYS A 107 19.88 -12.60 7.67
N ASP A 108 18.58 -12.62 7.33
CA ASP A 108 18.00 -13.66 6.48
C ASP A 108 17.99 -13.31 4.98
N PHE A 109 18.13 -12.01 4.64
CA PHE A 109 18.03 -11.55 3.26
C PHE A 109 19.24 -10.76 2.80
N THR A 110 19.57 -10.91 1.52
CA THR A 110 20.63 -10.13 0.88
C THR A 110 20.21 -8.68 0.69
N GLN A 111 21.19 -7.77 0.62
CA GLN A 111 20.95 -6.35 0.33
C GLN A 111 20.09 -6.14 -0.93
N HIS A 112 20.33 -6.92 -1.99
CA HIS A 112 19.50 -6.86 -3.20
C HIS A 112 18.01 -7.16 -2.92
N LYS A 113 17.72 -8.15 -2.07
CA LYS A 113 16.34 -8.51 -1.72
C LYS A 113 15.69 -7.45 -0.82
N LEU A 114 16.45 -6.85 0.11
CA LEU A 114 15.99 -5.73 0.93
C LEU A 114 15.66 -4.50 0.06
N LEU A 115 16.54 -4.15 -0.88
CA LEU A 115 16.31 -3.06 -1.84
C LEU A 115 15.12 -3.35 -2.77
N GLY A 116 14.90 -4.62 -3.15
CA GLY A 116 13.71 -5.04 -3.90
C GLY A 116 12.41 -4.78 -3.13
N GLY A 117 12.39 -5.08 -1.83
CA GLY A 117 11.27 -4.77 -0.95
C GLY A 117 11.05 -3.25 -0.80
N LEU A 118 12.13 -2.50 -0.56
CA LEU A 118 12.09 -1.03 -0.51
C LEU A 118 11.54 -0.43 -1.82
N SER A 119 11.93 -0.99 -2.97
CA SER A 119 11.41 -0.59 -4.29
C SER A 119 9.90 -0.82 -4.40
N THR A 120 9.37 -1.88 -3.78
CA THR A 120 7.92 -2.15 -3.73
C THR A 120 7.20 -1.12 -2.86
N VAL A 121 7.73 -0.79 -1.69
CA VAL A 121 7.18 0.28 -0.83
C VAL A 121 7.21 1.63 -1.58
N HIS A 122 8.30 1.92 -2.29
CA HIS A 122 8.40 3.12 -3.14
C HIS A 122 7.38 3.12 -4.29
N GLY A 123 7.13 1.96 -4.91
CA GLY A 123 6.10 1.77 -5.92
C GLY A 123 4.72 2.20 -5.43
N LEU A 124 4.33 1.68 -4.26
CA LEU A 124 3.08 2.04 -3.59
C LEU A 124 3.01 3.55 -3.30
N TRP A 125 4.08 4.12 -2.74
CA TRP A 125 4.18 5.55 -2.47
C TRP A 125 3.93 6.40 -3.73
N LYS A 126 4.56 6.06 -4.86
CA LYS A 126 4.35 6.78 -6.13
C LYS A 126 2.89 6.73 -6.56
N ASN A 127 2.22 5.58 -6.44
CA ASN A 127 0.81 5.45 -6.79
C ASN A 127 -0.08 6.31 -5.91
N VAL A 128 0.15 6.30 -4.60
CA VAL A 128 -0.57 7.10 -3.61
C VAL A 128 -0.45 8.59 -3.94
N ILE A 129 0.76 9.07 -4.24
CA ILE A 129 1.00 10.46 -4.67
C ILE A 129 0.29 10.77 -5.99
N ALA A 130 0.37 9.88 -6.98
CA ALA A 130 -0.26 10.09 -8.29
C ALA A 130 -1.78 10.18 -8.20
N LEU A 131 -2.39 9.36 -7.34
CA LEU A 131 -3.84 9.37 -7.07
C LEU A 131 -4.27 10.47 -6.09
N GLY A 132 -3.32 11.06 -5.37
CA GLY A 132 -3.57 12.11 -4.38
C GLY A 132 -4.24 11.59 -3.11
N VAL A 133 -4.03 10.32 -2.76
CA VAL A 133 -4.64 9.70 -1.58
C VAL A 133 -4.05 10.34 -0.31
N ASP A 134 -4.94 10.80 0.58
CA ASP A 134 -4.59 11.43 1.85
C ASP A 134 -5.29 10.68 3.00
N ASP A 135 -4.63 9.64 3.51
CA ASP A 135 -5.14 8.77 4.58
C ASP A 135 -4.02 8.45 5.58
N ASP A 136 -4.19 8.89 6.83
CA ASP A 136 -3.18 8.75 7.88
C ASP A 136 -2.73 7.29 8.10
N GLY A 137 -3.68 6.36 8.08
CA GLY A 137 -3.40 4.95 8.33
C GLY A 137 -2.55 4.32 7.23
N LEU A 138 -2.81 4.70 5.98
CA LEU A 138 -2.02 4.29 4.82
C LEU A 138 -0.59 4.84 4.92
N TRP A 139 -0.47 6.13 5.24
CA TRP A 139 0.84 6.79 5.38
C TRP A 139 1.65 6.17 6.52
N GLU A 140 1.02 5.82 7.64
CA GLU A 140 1.67 5.14 8.77
C GLU A 140 2.23 3.76 8.35
N VAL A 141 1.49 2.99 7.54
CA VAL A 141 1.96 1.69 7.03
C VAL A 141 3.15 1.86 6.08
N ILE A 142 3.09 2.83 5.15
CA ILE A 142 4.20 3.11 4.23
C ILE A 142 5.45 3.50 5.00
N HIS A 143 5.35 4.41 5.97
CA HIS A 143 6.47 4.82 6.82
C HIS A 143 7.03 3.66 7.63
N THR A 144 6.16 2.80 8.17
CA THR A 144 6.57 1.62 8.94
C THR A 144 7.36 0.64 8.08
N ALA A 145 6.83 0.25 6.91
CA ALA A 145 7.51 -0.66 6.00
C ALA A 145 8.85 -0.07 5.50
N TRP A 146 8.85 1.22 5.15
CA TRP A 146 10.05 1.93 4.72
C TRP A 146 11.13 1.94 5.81
N GLY A 147 10.76 2.26 7.06
CA GLY A 147 11.66 2.30 8.20
C GLY A 147 12.29 0.94 8.51
N VAL A 148 11.50 -0.14 8.41
CA VAL A 148 12.00 -1.52 8.57
C VAL A 148 13.06 -1.85 7.52
N TYR A 149 12.81 -1.55 6.24
CA TYR A 149 13.79 -1.83 5.18
C TYR A 149 15.05 -0.97 5.28
N LEU A 150 14.92 0.33 5.60
CA LEU A 150 16.10 1.18 5.80
C LEU A 150 16.95 0.72 6.97
N THR A 151 16.33 0.31 8.07
CA THR A 151 17.03 -0.20 9.25
C THR A 151 17.71 -1.54 8.95
N ALA A 152 17.07 -2.41 8.15
CA ALA A 152 17.65 -3.69 7.78
C ALA A 152 18.80 -3.59 6.76
N ALA A 153 18.79 -2.56 5.91
CA ALA A 153 19.76 -2.39 4.83
C ALA A 153 20.97 -1.50 5.19
N GLY A 154 20.90 -0.76 6.30
CA GLY A 154 21.98 0.09 6.83
C GLY A 154 22.83 -0.65 7.85
#